data_AF-A0A8J8F6D1-F1
#
_entry.id   AF-A0A8J8F6D1-F1
#
_cell.length_a   1.000
_cell.length_b   1.000
_cell.length_c   1.000
_cell.angle_alpha   90.00
_cell.angle_beta   90.00
_cell.angle_gamma   90.00
#
_symmetry.space_group_name_H-M   'P 1'
#
loop_
_entity.id
_entity.type
_entity.pdbx_description
1 polymer ?
#
loop_
_entity_poly.entity_id
_entity_poly.type
_entity_poly.pdbx_seq_one_letter_code
_entity_poly.pdbx_strand_id
1 'polypeptide(L)'
;MSSRSRPTRSTTLSLSHKEQWTLHHVLLHRIEQEETAADATDVDSPSLELFQAFDTIDDGRLRFTEPQLEAVQRTLATYQRSTGWWELERSELESLLERVATALEVDRLPAD
;
A
#
# COMPACT_ATOMS: atom_id res chain seq x y z
N MET A 1 -15.72 -5.57 30.02
CA MET A 1 -15.42 -6.30 28.77
C MET A 1 -14.13 -5.73 28.23
N SER A 2 -13.00 -6.40 28.44
CA SER A 2 -11.70 -5.94 27.97
C SER A 2 -11.51 -6.42 26.54
N SER A 3 -11.78 -5.56 25.56
CA SER A 3 -11.33 -5.77 24.19
C SER A 3 -9.81 -5.78 24.22
N ARG A 4 -9.19 -6.97 24.28
CA ARG A 4 -7.77 -7.12 23.98
C ARG A 4 -7.61 -6.77 22.51
N SER A 5 -7.27 -5.53 22.21
CA SER A 5 -6.68 -5.17 20.92
C SER A 5 -5.50 -6.12 20.74
N ARG A 6 -5.62 -7.08 19.82
CA ARG A 6 -4.45 -7.87 19.43
C ARG A 6 -3.38 -6.86 19.03
N PRO A 7 -2.13 -6.97 19.52
CA PRO A 7 -1.07 -6.13 19.01
C PRO A 7 -1.05 -6.33 17.50
N THR A 8 -1.38 -5.28 16.75
CA THR A 8 -1.34 -5.31 15.29
C THR A 8 0.11 -5.58 14.93
N ARG A 9 0.41 -6.80 14.48
CA ARG A 9 1.74 -7.12 14.00
C ARG A 9 2.07 -6.12 12.90
N SER A 10 3.30 -5.61 12.97
CA SER A 10 3.78 -4.67 11.97
C SER A 10 5.05 -5.21 11.36
N THR A 11 5.11 -5.15 10.05
CA THR A 11 6.23 -5.60 9.24
C THR A 11 6.95 -4.39 8.68
N THR A 12 8.28 -4.41 8.74
CA THR A 12 9.11 -3.35 8.15
C THR A 12 9.50 -3.77 6.75
N LEU A 13 9.18 -2.95 5.75
CA LEU A 13 9.60 -3.15 4.38
C LEU A 13 10.99 -2.56 4.15
N SER A 14 11.85 -3.33 3.51
CA SER A 14 13.15 -2.84 3.01
C SER A 14 12.97 -2.36 1.57
N LEU A 15 12.73 -1.05 1.41
CA LEU A 15 12.57 -0.40 0.11
C LEU A 15 13.81 0.42 -0.24
N SER A 16 14.18 0.42 -1.52
CA SER A 16 15.10 1.42 -2.06
C SER A 16 14.43 2.81 -2.08
N HIS A 17 15.23 3.86 -2.21
CA HIS A 17 14.69 5.23 -2.32
C HIS A 17 13.74 5.37 -3.52
N LYS A 18 14.07 4.73 -4.65
CA LYS A 18 13.22 4.74 -5.84
C LYS A 18 11.87 4.05 -5.55
N GLU A 19 11.90 2.87 -4.94
CA GLU A 19 10.68 2.13 -4.57
C GLU A 19 9.83 2.89 -3.55
N GLN A 20 10.45 3.55 -2.57
CA GLN A 20 9.74 4.40 -1.61
C GLN A 20 9.05 5.58 -2.33
N TRP A 21 9.76 6.24 -3.24
CA TRP A 21 9.21 7.35 -4.03
C TRP A 21 8.05 6.91 -4.92
N THR A 22 8.21 5.79 -5.62
CA THR A 22 7.16 5.19 -6.47
C THR A 22 5.94 4.81 -5.64
N LEU A 23 6.12 4.15 -4.50
CA LEU A 23 5.03 3.79 -3.60
C LEU A 23 4.30 5.05 -3.09
N HIS A 24 5.03 6.07 -2.66
CA HIS A 24 4.43 7.33 -2.21
C HIS A 24 3.54 7.97 -3.29
N HIS A 25 4.05 8.06 -4.53
CA HIS A 25 3.29 8.67 -5.62
C HIS A 25 2.07 7.85 -6.04
N VAL A 26 2.15 6.52 -6.01
CA VAL A 26 1.00 5.66 -6.29
C VAL A 26 -0.09 5.84 -5.25
N LEU A 27 0.28 5.88 -3.96
CA LEU A 27 -0.68 6.08 -2.87
C LEU A 27 -1.32 7.47 -2.94
N LEU A 28 -0.51 8.52 -3.15
CA LEU A 28 -0.99 9.89 -3.32
C LEU A 28 -1.97 9.99 -4.49
N HIS A 29 -1.57 9.52 -5.67
CA HIS A 29 -2.40 9.59 -6.87
C HIS A 29 -3.72 8.82 -6.68
N ARG A 30 -3.72 7.71 -5.94
CA ARG A 30 -4.97 6.96 -5.66
C ARG A 30 -5.91 7.73 -4.72
N ILE A 31 -5.36 8.45 -3.76
CA ILE A 31 -6.12 9.31 -2.84
C ILE A 31 -6.71 10.49 -3.63
N GLU A 32 -5.91 11.16 -4.44
CA GLU A 32 -6.34 12.30 -5.27
C GLU A 32 -7.37 11.92 -6.35
N GLN A 33 -7.36 10.66 -6.82
CA GLN A 33 -8.38 10.16 -7.74
C GLN A 33 -9.80 10.16 -7.16
N GLU A 34 -9.96 10.05 -5.84
CA GLU A 34 -11.27 10.19 -5.21
C GLU A 34 -11.74 11.64 -5.27
N GLU A 35 -10.86 12.60 -4.95
CA GLU A 35 -11.20 14.03 -4.93
C GLU A 35 -11.53 14.58 -6.32
N THR A 36 -10.94 13.99 -7.36
CA THR A 36 -11.10 14.43 -8.75
C THR A 36 -12.16 13.64 -9.52
N ALA A 37 -12.73 12.58 -8.94
CA ALA A 37 -13.80 11.82 -9.55
C ALA A 37 -15.06 12.69 -9.71
N ALA A 38 -15.56 12.79 -10.95
CA ALA A 38 -16.74 13.59 -11.26
C ALA A 38 -18.02 12.99 -10.67
N ASP A 39 -18.06 11.65 -10.54
CA ASP A 39 -19.14 10.90 -9.91
C ASP A 39 -18.58 9.96 -8.83
N ALA A 40 -19.22 9.93 -7.66
CA ALA A 40 -18.83 9.09 -6.53
C ALA A 40 -18.97 7.56 -6.81
N THR A 41 -19.54 7.19 -7.95
CA THR A 41 -19.64 5.80 -8.42
C THR A 41 -18.50 5.37 -9.33
N ASP A 42 -17.69 6.31 -9.81
CA ASP A 42 -16.62 6.02 -10.78
C ASP A 42 -15.33 5.51 -10.13
N VAL A 43 -15.13 5.83 -8.85
CA VAL A 43 -13.94 5.44 -8.10
C VAL A 43 -14.35 5.00 -6.70
N ASP A 44 -13.97 3.78 -6.31
CA ASP A 44 -14.16 3.33 -4.92
C ASP A 44 -13.45 4.29 -3.96
N SER A 45 -14.05 4.62 -2.82
CA SER A 45 -13.32 5.38 -1.79
C SER A 45 -12.08 4.60 -1.30
N PRO A 46 -10.89 5.21 -1.21
CA PRO A 46 -9.73 4.61 -0.60
C PRO A 46 -10.02 4.24 0.86
N SER A 47 -9.51 3.08 1.29
CA SER A 47 -9.73 2.62 2.65
C SER A 47 -8.90 3.44 3.65
N LEU A 48 -9.34 3.50 4.92
CA LEU A 48 -8.61 4.18 5.99
C LEU A 48 -7.17 3.66 6.12
N GLU A 49 -6.98 2.37 5.89
CA GLU A 49 -5.68 1.70 5.91
C GLU A 49 -4.74 2.23 4.81
N LEU A 50 -5.29 2.66 3.67
CA LEU A 50 -4.50 3.24 2.59
C LEU A 50 -3.99 4.64 2.97
N PHE A 51 -4.85 5.46 3.59
CA PHE A 51 -4.44 6.76 4.13
C PHE A 51 -3.37 6.61 5.22
N GLN A 52 -3.54 5.67 6.14
CA GLN A 52 -2.53 5.42 7.17
C GLN A 52 -1.21 4.89 6.59
N ALA A 53 -1.27 4.09 5.52
CA ALA A 53 -0.07 3.66 4.81
C ALA A 53 0.62 4.84 4.10
N PHE A 54 -0.15 5.78 3.55
CA PHE A 54 0.36 7.02 2.99
C PHE A 54 1.04 7.88 4.06
N ASP A 55 0.38 8.16 5.19
CA ASP A 55 0.98 8.91 6.31
C ASP A 55 2.28 8.26 6.79
N THR A 56 2.32 6.92 6.84
CA THR A 56 3.50 6.16 7.25
C THR A 56 4.68 6.44 6.31
N ILE A 57 4.48 6.39 4.99
CA ILE A 57 5.55 6.61 4.02
C ILE A 57 5.91 8.09 3.88
N ASP A 58 4.94 9.00 4.06
CA ASP A 58 5.14 10.46 4.07
C ASP A 58 6.01 10.91 5.26
N ASP A 59 5.80 10.29 6.42
CA ASP A 59 6.68 10.42 7.60
C ASP A 59 8.07 9.79 7.41
N GLY A 60 8.36 9.20 6.23
CA GLY A 60 9.59 8.49 5.93
C GLY A 60 9.75 7.15 6.65
N ARG A 61 8.65 6.61 7.20
CA ARG A 61 8.64 5.31 7.89
C ARG A 61 8.27 4.21 6.91
N LEU A 62 8.77 3.00 7.18
CA LEU A 62 8.52 1.81 6.35
C LEU A 62 7.95 0.65 7.16
N ARG A 63 7.30 0.95 8.29
CA ARG A 63 6.70 -0.05 9.19
C ARG A 63 5.19 -0.02 9.04
N PHE A 64 4.64 -1.07 8.44
CA PHE A 64 3.24 -1.18 8.10
C PHE A 64 2.57 -2.30 8.90
N THR A 65 1.27 -2.17 9.14
CA THR A 65 0.45 -3.27 9.68
C THR A 65 -0.04 -4.18 8.54
N GLU A 66 -0.45 -5.42 8.84
CA GLU A 66 -1.06 -6.32 7.85
C GLU A 66 -2.18 -5.65 7.03
N PRO A 67 -3.21 -5.00 7.64
CA PRO A 67 -4.28 -4.39 6.85
C PRO A 67 -3.80 -3.20 5.98
N GLN A 68 -2.75 -2.49 6.39
CA GLN A 68 -2.09 -1.48 5.55
C GLN A 68 -1.39 -2.14 4.35
N LEU A 69 -0.65 -3.23 4.57
CA LEU A 69 0.00 -3.97 3.49
C LEU A 69 -1.01 -4.55 2.50
N GLU A 70 -2.16 -5.05 2.96
CA GLU A 70 -3.24 -5.53 2.09
C GLU A 70 -3.87 -4.40 1.27
N ALA A 71 -4.07 -3.22 1.85
CA ALA A 71 -4.53 -2.04 1.13
C ALA A 71 -3.52 -1.61 0.05
N VAL A 72 -2.23 -1.53 0.42
CA VAL A 72 -1.13 -1.23 -0.51
C VAL A 72 -1.06 -2.25 -1.64
N GLN A 73 -1.13 -3.55 -1.33
CA GLN A 73 -1.09 -4.63 -2.33
C GLN A 73 -2.22 -4.49 -3.36
N ARG A 74 -3.45 -4.26 -2.90
CA ARG A 74 -4.61 -4.07 -3.78
C ARG A 74 -4.42 -2.86 -4.70
N THR A 75 -3.95 -1.75 -4.15
CA THR A 75 -3.69 -0.54 -4.95
C THR A 75 -2.61 -0.78 -5.99
N LEU A 76 -1.46 -1.34 -5.60
CA LEU A 76 -0.38 -1.65 -6.55
C LEU A 76 -0.84 -2.62 -7.66
N ALA A 77 -1.65 -3.61 -7.32
CA ALA A 77 -2.19 -4.57 -8.30
C ALA A 77 -3.14 -3.93 -9.31
N THR A 78 -3.93 -2.92 -8.88
CA THR A 78 -4.75 -2.11 -9.79
C THR A 78 -3.88 -1.30 -10.75
N TYR A 79 -2.80 -0.70 -10.26
CA TYR A 79 -1.91 0.12 -11.07
C TYR A 79 -1.09 -0.72 -12.06
N GLN A 80 -0.66 -1.92 -11.67
CA GLN A 80 0.00 -2.87 -12.57
C GLN A 80 -0.86 -3.24 -13.79
N ARG A 81 -2.19 -3.27 -13.63
CA ARG A 81 -3.16 -3.60 -14.68
C ARG A 81 -3.63 -2.37 -15.46
N SER A 82 -3.35 -1.17 -14.96
CA SER A 82 -3.75 0.08 -15.62
C SER A 82 -2.77 0.43 -16.72
N THR A 83 -3.29 0.78 -17.89
CA THR A 83 -2.52 1.41 -18.96
C THR A 83 -2.50 2.92 -18.70
N GLY A 84 -1.35 3.47 -18.31
CA GLY A 84 -1.22 4.89 -17.96
C GLY A 84 0.22 5.31 -17.70
N TRP A 85 0.41 6.45 -17.03
CA TRP A 85 1.73 7.04 -16.77
C TRP A 85 2.72 6.08 -16.06
N TRP A 86 2.22 5.05 -15.37
CA TRP A 86 3.02 4.08 -14.62
C TRP A 86 3.77 3.05 -15.48
N GLU A 87 3.56 3.01 -16.80
CA GLU A 87 4.25 2.07 -17.68
C GLU A 87 5.78 2.20 -17.60
N LEU A 88 6.30 3.41 -17.34
CA LEU A 88 7.73 3.69 -17.17
C LEU A 88 8.30 3.17 -15.84
N GLU A 89 7.44 2.99 -14.83
CA GLU A 89 7.79 2.53 -13.47
C GLU A 89 7.25 1.11 -13.22
N ARG A 90 6.94 0.36 -14.29
CA ARG A 90 6.31 -0.95 -14.21
C ARG A 90 7.19 -1.96 -13.47
N SER A 91 8.50 -1.94 -13.72
CA SER A 91 9.44 -2.85 -13.05
C SER A 91 9.50 -2.58 -11.54
N GLU A 92 9.39 -1.32 -11.13
CA GLU A 92 9.34 -0.90 -9.74
C GLU A 92 8.01 -1.30 -9.09
N LEU A 93 6.89 -1.16 -9.79
CA LEU A 93 5.59 -1.64 -9.32
C LEU A 93 5.56 -3.16 -9.12
N GLU A 94 6.14 -3.92 -10.05
CA GLU A 94 6.26 -5.38 -9.94
C GLU A 94 7.15 -5.76 -8.75
N SER A 95 8.28 -5.08 -8.57
CA SER A 95 9.19 -5.28 -7.45
C SER A 95 8.56 -4.93 -6.09
N LEU A 96 7.73 -3.89 -6.06
CA LEU A 96 6.95 -3.48 -4.88
C LEU A 96 5.88 -4.52 -4.55
N LEU A 97 5.16 -5.02 -5.55
CA LEU A 97 4.13 -6.06 -5.37
C LEU A 97 4.71 -7.34 -4.78
N GLU A 98 5.84 -7.80 -5.30
CA GLU A 98 6.53 -8.98 -4.78
C GLU A 98 6.93 -8.79 -3.32
N ARG A 99 7.54 -7.64 -2.97
CA ARG A 99 7.94 -7.35 -1.58
C ARG A 99 6.76 -7.31 -0.61
N VAL A 100 5.66 -6.67 -1.01
CA VAL A 100 4.45 -6.59 -0.17
C VAL A 100 3.82 -7.97 -0.02
N ALA A 101 3.79 -8.78 -1.08
CA ALA A 101 3.31 -10.16 -1.02
C ALA A 101 4.15 -11.03 -0.08
N THR A 102 5.48 -11.00 -0.21
CA THR A 102 6.38 -11.72 0.70
C THR A 102 6.23 -11.26 2.14
N ALA A 103 6.08 -9.95 2.38
CA ALA A 103 5.86 -9.42 3.73
C ALA A 103 4.56 -9.94 4.37
N LEU A 104 3.49 -10.06 3.58
CA LEU A 104 2.22 -10.63 4.02
C LEU A 104 2.33 -12.15 4.27
N GLU A 105 3.03 -12.88 3.41
CA GLU A 105 3.28 -14.31 3.62
C GLU A 105 4.07 -14.58 4.90
N VAL A 106 5.10 -13.78 5.17
CA VAL A 106 5.92 -13.88 6.39
C VAL A 106 5.10 -13.56 7.64
N ASP A 107 4.23 -12.54 7.62
CA ASP A 107 3.41 -12.19 8.79
C ASP A 107 2.35 -13.25 9.12
N ARG A 108 1.86 -13.97 8.09
CA ARG A 108 0.87 -15.04 8.19
C ARG A 108 1.46 -16.38 8.65
N LEU A 109 2.78 -16.56 8.58
CA LEU A 109 3.43 -17.74 9.14
C LEU A 109 3.34 -17.69 10.68
N PRO A 110 2.88 -18.76 11.35
CA PRO A 110 2.94 -18.84 12.80
C PRO A 110 4.42 -18.82 13.21
N ALA A 111 4.76 -17.99 14.20
CA ALA A 111 6.02 -18.14 14.91
C ALA A 111 5.93 -19.45 15.69
N ASP A 112 6.72 -20.46 15.26
CA ASP A 112 6.92 -21.74 15.96
C ASP A 112 7.46 -21.51 17.38
#